data_AF-A0A800DS44-F1
#
_entry.id   AF-A0A800DS44-F1
#
_cell.length_a   1.000
_cell.length_b   1.000
_cell.length_c   1.000
_cell.angle_alpha   90.00
_cell.angle_beta   90.00
_cell.angle_gamma   90.00
#
_symmetry.space_group_name_H-M   'P 1'
#
loop_
_entity.id
_entity.type
_entity.pdbx_description
1 polymer ?
#
loop_
_entity_poly.entity_id
_entity_poly.type
_entity_poly.pdbx_seq_one_letter_code
_entity_poly.pdbx_strand_id
1 'polypeptide(L)'
;MIKTVLGVCLSFLIATGALYAEEEFMYGINTWGTRTGSIPDIKELGAKWHAPFLIWNHVEPDISQVDLPVDEVKKNPAMIDEYIATHDWTRFDDVINTLLSYRFKVFPVIGQCFTNTVPVHEGKPIIPHNPGEPVEWYDNPYGKELYPVGRDNFLGHLYLHIRAVVRRYKSEISYWMVDPELNQSALFRIFGGWKAGNGWADWDFITNLLITLRDGIKDEDASALVSLPFNVDIPAAVTLTYAESEFLSGGAEVLDWPDAIADLAQYMDIVGIDFFESQGNPDPDCYERLRGRIETAIEKAQGKPVIVTSIGVPSGPTALDWTESNQATYVAQAFDAAWDAGAKGFFYFEIKTPDQHSVTIYPFDVKVMNRARKVLNDAWTQTVREFKISMIKFIRWLIEQFERERPRLRDFDKEHPLLEHLKKNRSLLESFGIGRSLPALVKTIIYLTRHFFPVLETAEGYWGLVRPDGSHKPAFDALSERYIR
;
A
#
# COMPACT_ATOMS: atom_id res chain seq x y z
N MET A 1 -58.12 -7.52 -16.47
CA MET A 1 -57.57 -6.15 -16.62
C MET A 1 -56.95 -5.65 -15.31
N ILE A 2 -57.71 -5.49 -14.21
CA ILE A 2 -57.16 -4.99 -12.92
C ILE A 2 -56.00 -5.86 -12.37
N LYS A 3 -56.12 -7.19 -12.39
CA LYS A 3 -55.03 -8.10 -11.94
C LYS A 3 -53.77 -8.01 -12.79
N THR A 4 -53.90 -7.74 -14.09
CA THR A 4 -52.77 -7.62 -15.03
C THR A 4 -52.03 -6.29 -14.84
N VAL A 5 -52.76 -5.20 -14.62
CA VAL A 5 -52.19 -3.88 -14.33
C VAL A 5 -51.47 -3.87 -12.98
N LEU A 6 -52.06 -4.50 -11.94
CA LEU A 6 -51.41 -4.65 -10.63
C LEU A 6 -50.14 -5.50 -10.69
N GLY A 7 -50.13 -6.57 -11.50
CA GLY A 7 -48.93 -7.39 -11.71
C GLY A 7 -47.79 -6.58 -12.35
N VAL A 8 -48.08 -5.82 -13.40
CA VAL A 8 -47.07 -4.99 -14.08
C VAL A 8 -46.56 -3.87 -13.17
N CYS A 9 -47.43 -3.18 -12.42
CA CYS A 9 -47.01 -2.13 -11.49
C CYS A 9 -46.18 -2.67 -10.32
N LEU A 10 -46.50 -3.87 -9.80
CA LEU A 10 -45.73 -4.49 -8.73
C LEU A 10 -44.37 -5.00 -9.23
N SER A 11 -44.30 -5.58 -10.43
CA SER A 11 -43.03 -5.94 -11.07
C SER A 11 -42.18 -4.70 -11.38
N PHE A 12 -42.81 -3.59 -11.77
CA PHE A 12 -42.10 -2.32 -11.97
C PHE A 12 -41.58 -1.75 -10.64
N LEU A 13 -42.39 -1.77 -9.58
CA LEU A 13 -41.98 -1.33 -8.23
C LEU A 13 -40.89 -2.20 -7.61
N ILE A 14 -40.91 -3.52 -7.85
CA ILE A 14 -39.85 -4.44 -7.41
C ILE A 14 -38.59 -4.21 -8.24
N ALA A 15 -38.71 -4.02 -9.56
CA ALA A 15 -37.56 -3.72 -10.43
C ALA A 15 -36.96 -2.35 -10.10
N THR A 16 -37.77 -1.31 -9.87
CA THR A 16 -37.28 0.01 -9.45
C THR A 16 -36.76 -0.03 -8.01
N GLY A 17 -37.42 -0.73 -7.10
CA GLY A 17 -36.96 -0.88 -5.72
C GLY A 17 -35.64 -1.63 -5.59
N ALA A 18 -35.38 -2.61 -6.48
CA ALA A 18 -34.09 -3.28 -6.58
C ALA A 18 -33.02 -2.42 -7.30
N LEU A 19 -33.43 -1.51 -8.20
CA LEU A 19 -32.54 -0.53 -8.85
C LEU A 19 -32.20 0.66 -7.94
N TYR A 20 -32.98 0.89 -6.87
CA TYR A 20 -32.82 2.00 -5.91
C TYR A 20 -32.61 1.53 -4.47
N ALA A 21 -32.23 0.27 -4.25
CA ALA A 21 -31.56 -0.07 -3.00
C ALA A 21 -30.25 0.71 -3.02
N GLU A 22 -30.24 1.89 -2.41
CA GLU A 22 -29.03 2.70 -2.29
C GLU A 22 -27.93 1.79 -1.75
N GLU A 23 -26.89 1.60 -2.55
CA GLU A 23 -25.70 0.87 -2.12
C GLU A 23 -25.23 1.53 -0.81
N GLU A 24 -25.21 0.75 0.26
CA GLU A 24 -24.77 1.23 1.56
C GLU A 24 -23.35 1.79 1.45
N PHE A 25 -23.14 3.03 1.87
CA PHE A 25 -21.82 3.61 1.99
C PHE A 25 -21.02 2.85 3.06
N MET A 26 -19.87 2.29 2.66
CA MET A 26 -19.05 1.44 3.51
C MET A 26 -18.26 2.27 4.51
N TYR A 27 -18.86 2.59 5.65
CA TYR A 27 -18.16 3.25 6.76
C TYR A 27 -17.55 2.22 7.72
N GLY A 28 -16.23 2.28 7.86
CA GLY A 28 -15.49 1.31 8.65
C GLY A 28 -14.18 1.83 9.23
N ILE A 29 -13.48 0.91 9.90
CA ILE A 29 -12.14 1.12 10.43
C ILE A 29 -11.21 0.05 9.84
N ASN A 30 -10.04 0.48 9.40
CA ASN A 30 -8.94 -0.39 9.02
C ASN A 30 -7.94 -0.45 10.17
N THR A 31 -7.50 -1.65 10.57
CA THR A 31 -6.61 -1.80 11.74
C THR A 31 -5.44 -2.74 11.44
N TRP A 32 -4.22 -2.35 11.80
CA TRP A 32 -3.10 -3.28 11.68
C TRP A 32 -3.21 -4.47 12.62
N GLY A 33 -3.10 -5.65 12.01
CA GLY A 33 -3.07 -6.94 12.67
C GLY A 33 -4.40 -7.32 13.33
N THR A 34 -4.28 -8.14 14.37
CA THR A 34 -5.37 -8.89 15.00
C THR A 34 -5.88 -8.23 16.28
N ARG A 35 -5.80 -6.91 16.36
CA ARG A 35 -6.03 -6.16 17.60
C ARG A 35 -7.53 -5.96 17.79
N THR A 36 -8.10 -6.55 18.84
CA THR A 36 -9.54 -6.48 19.15
C THR A 36 -9.89 -5.50 20.28
N GLY A 37 -8.89 -4.92 20.95
CA GLY A 37 -9.10 -4.03 22.11
C GLY A 37 -9.90 -2.76 21.80
N SER A 38 -9.83 -2.25 20.57
CA SER A 38 -10.55 -1.05 20.11
C SER A 38 -11.97 -1.32 19.62
N ILE A 39 -12.42 -2.58 19.53
CA ILE A 39 -13.73 -2.95 18.96
C ILE A 39 -14.91 -2.21 19.63
N PRO A 40 -14.96 -2.03 20.96
CA PRO A 40 -16.01 -1.23 21.58
C PRO A 40 -16.06 0.21 21.06
N ASP A 41 -14.90 0.87 20.94
CA ASP A 41 -14.78 2.24 20.45
C ASP A 41 -15.18 2.33 18.97
N ILE A 42 -14.77 1.34 18.15
CA ILE A 42 -15.18 1.25 16.74
C ILE A 42 -16.70 1.15 16.61
N LYS A 43 -17.34 0.37 17.49
CA LYS A 43 -18.80 0.23 17.50
C LYS A 43 -19.49 1.52 17.93
N GLU A 44 -18.92 2.23 18.90
CA GLU A 44 -19.44 3.51 19.37
C GLU A 44 -19.31 4.61 18.31
N LEU A 45 -18.26 4.60 17.48
CA LEU A 45 -18.17 5.45 16.28
C LEU A 45 -19.33 5.23 15.29
N GLY A 46 -20.05 4.12 15.40
CA GLY A 46 -21.11 3.74 14.48
C GLY A 46 -20.61 2.96 13.25
N ALA A 47 -19.32 2.66 13.16
CA ALA A 47 -18.79 1.85 12.07
C ALA A 47 -19.54 0.52 11.95
N LYS A 48 -19.88 0.13 10.71
CA LYS A 48 -20.47 -1.18 10.41
C LYS A 48 -19.47 -2.13 9.79
N TRP A 49 -18.41 -1.59 9.21
CA TRP A 49 -17.37 -2.35 8.54
C TRP A 49 -16.09 -2.36 9.37
N HIS A 50 -15.38 -3.48 9.32
CA HIS A 50 -14.06 -3.59 9.91
C HIS A 50 -13.13 -4.35 8.97
N ALA A 51 -11.94 -3.78 8.76
CA ALA A 51 -10.90 -4.33 7.91
C ALA A 51 -9.67 -4.72 8.75
N PRO A 52 -9.63 -5.95 9.30
CA PRO A 52 -8.44 -6.44 9.98
C PRO A 52 -7.40 -6.94 8.97
N PHE A 53 -6.10 -6.87 9.33
CA PHE A 53 -5.06 -7.58 8.57
C PHE A 53 -4.92 -9.02 9.08
N LEU A 54 -5.09 -9.96 8.16
CA LEU A 54 -4.88 -11.39 8.38
C LEU A 54 -3.49 -11.76 7.84
N ILE A 55 -2.49 -11.63 8.71
CA ILE A 55 -1.06 -11.78 8.40
C ILE A 55 -0.71 -13.26 8.14
N TRP A 56 -0.12 -13.54 6.99
CA TRP A 56 0.18 -14.90 6.51
C TRP A 56 0.98 -15.73 7.52
N ASN A 57 2.09 -15.20 8.03
CA ASN A 57 2.96 -15.94 8.95
C ASN A 57 2.36 -16.22 10.35
N HIS A 58 1.15 -15.73 10.64
CA HIS A 58 0.43 -16.17 11.84
C HIS A 58 -0.17 -17.56 11.67
N VAL A 59 -0.44 -17.99 10.43
CA VAL A 59 -0.98 -19.32 10.11
C VAL A 59 0.16 -20.26 9.73
N GLU A 60 1.08 -19.79 8.89
CA GLU A 60 2.22 -20.54 8.39
C GLU A 60 3.51 -19.79 8.72
N PRO A 61 4.03 -19.92 9.95
CA PRO A 61 5.22 -19.20 10.35
C PRO A 61 6.47 -19.67 9.59
N ASP A 62 6.54 -20.95 9.20
CA ASP A 62 7.69 -21.57 8.51
C ASP A 62 7.19 -22.49 7.38
N ILE A 63 7.70 -22.31 6.17
CA ILE A 63 7.41 -23.20 5.03
C ILE A 63 8.41 -24.36 4.99
N SER A 64 7.90 -25.59 4.97
CA SER A 64 8.78 -26.78 4.94
C SER A 64 9.33 -27.11 3.55
N GLN A 65 8.65 -26.67 2.48
CA GLN A 65 9.03 -26.91 1.08
C GLN A 65 8.98 -25.60 0.31
N VAL A 66 10.05 -25.24 -0.39
CA VAL A 66 10.11 -24.01 -1.18
C VAL A 66 9.58 -24.19 -2.60
N ASP A 67 9.64 -25.39 -3.16
CA ASP A 67 9.22 -25.68 -4.53
C ASP A 67 7.73 -25.99 -4.61
N LEU A 68 6.91 -24.96 -4.79
CA LEU A 68 5.46 -25.11 -4.94
C LEU A 68 4.91 -24.11 -5.97
N PRO A 69 4.88 -24.46 -7.27
CA PRO A 69 4.30 -23.58 -8.28
C PRO A 69 2.77 -23.56 -8.20
N VAL A 70 2.14 -22.45 -8.64
CA VAL A 70 0.67 -22.27 -8.65
C VAL A 70 -0.06 -23.44 -9.32
N ASP A 71 0.46 -23.94 -10.43
CA ASP A 71 -0.12 -25.05 -11.20
C ASP A 71 -0.24 -26.35 -10.39
N GLU A 72 0.70 -26.61 -9.47
CA GLU A 72 0.67 -27.80 -8.63
C GLU A 72 -0.47 -27.69 -7.61
N VAL A 73 -0.65 -26.52 -7.00
CA VAL A 73 -1.77 -26.25 -6.08
C VAL A 73 -3.11 -26.35 -6.81
N LYS A 74 -3.20 -25.83 -8.05
CA LYS A 74 -4.41 -25.94 -8.90
C LYS A 74 -4.77 -27.40 -9.22
N LYS A 75 -3.78 -28.26 -9.49
CA LYS A 75 -3.98 -29.69 -9.78
C LYS A 75 -4.36 -30.52 -8.56
N ASN A 76 -3.95 -30.07 -7.36
CA ASN A 76 -4.11 -30.81 -6.11
C ASN A 76 -4.95 -30.04 -5.08
N PRO A 77 -6.27 -29.84 -5.31
CA PRO A 77 -7.11 -29.06 -4.40
C PRO A 77 -7.24 -29.64 -2.98
N ALA A 78 -6.86 -30.91 -2.77
CA ALA A 78 -6.77 -31.54 -1.46
C ALA A 78 -5.69 -30.89 -0.57
N MET A 79 -4.66 -30.27 -1.16
CA MET A 79 -3.63 -29.52 -0.42
C MET A 79 -4.23 -28.39 0.41
N ILE A 80 -5.34 -27.80 -0.04
CA ILE A 80 -5.99 -26.70 0.67
C ILE A 80 -6.66 -27.21 1.95
N ASP A 81 -7.33 -28.36 1.89
CA ASP A 81 -7.95 -28.98 3.07
C ASP A 81 -6.89 -29.48 4.06
N GLU A 82 -5.80 -30.05 3.55
CA GLU A 82 -4.64 -30.44 4.37
C GLU A 82 -3.99 -29.23 5.04
N TYR A 83 -3.79 -28.13 4.30
CA TYR A 83 -3.26 -26.88 4.83
C TYR A 83 -4.15 -26.33 5.96
N ILE A 84 -5.48 -26.31 5.76
CA ILE A 84 -6.43 -25.92 6.80
C ILE A 84 -6.35 -26.83 8.03
N ALA A 85 -6.22 -28.14 7.83
CA ALA A 85 -6.22 -29.12 8.92
C ALA A 85 -4.91 -29.15 9.74
N THR A 86 -3.79 -28.70 9.16
CA THR A 86 -2.44 -28.86 9.74
C THR A 86 -1.84 -27.57 10.31
N HIS A 87 -2.40 -26.40 9.98
CA HIS A 87 -1.93 -25.10 10.48
C HIS A 87 -2.77 -24.53 11.61
N ASP A 88 -2.20 -23.62 12.39
CA ASP A 88 -2.90 -22.94 13.50
C ASP A 88 -3.68 -21.72 13.00
N TRP A 89 -5.00 -21.81 13.06
CA TRP A 89 -5.93 -20.75 12.66
C TRP A 89 -6.45 -19.94 13.85
N THR A 90 -6.07 -20.27 15.09
CA THR A 90 -6.66 -19.72 16.31
C THR A 90 -6.70 -18.19 16.28
N ARG A 91 -5.60 -17.56 15.84
CA ARG A 91 -5.50 -16.11 15.82
C ARG A 91 -6.44 -15.45 14.79
N PHE A 92 -6.65 -16.07 13.64
CA PHE A 92 -7.61 -15.57 12.65
C PHE A 92 -9.04 -15.81 13.15
N ASP A 93 -9.32 -17.01 13.66
CA ASP A 93 -10.62 -17.37 14.23
C ASP A 93 -11.03 -16.42 15.34
N ASP A 94 -10.12 -16.08 16.25
CA ASP A 94 -10.36 -15.14 17.36
C ASP A 94 -10.77 -13.76 16.83
N VAL A 95 -10.05 -13.22 15.84
CA VAL A 95 -10.38 -11.91 15.24
C VAL A 95 -11.72 -11.94 14.55
N ILE A 96 -11.92 -12.91 13.65
CA ILE A 96 -13.13 -12.98 12.83
C ILE A 96 -14.35 -13.22 13.72
N ASN A 97 -14.29 -14.20 14.63
CA ASN A 97 -15.40 -14.48 15.55
C ASN A 97 -15.69 -13.29 16.46
N THR A 98 -14.66 -12.56 16.92
CA THR A 98 -14.87 -11.35 17.72
C THR A 98 -15.61 -10.30 16.90
N LEU A 99 -15.15 -9.97 15.68
CA LEU A 99 -15.80 -8.98 14.83
C LEU A 99 -17.26 -9.35 14.51
N LEU A 100 -17.51 -10.62 14.16
CA LEU A 100 -18.85 -11.14 13.89
C LEU A 100 -19.75 -11.09 15.14
N SER A 101 -19.23 -11.36 16.33
CA SER A 101 -19.99 -11.27 17.59
C SER A 101 -20.46 -9.83 17.90
N TYR A 102 -19.69 -8.83 17.43
CA TYR A 102 -20.06 -7.42 17.51
C TYR A 102 -20.96 -6.96 16.36
N ARG A 103 -21.23 -7.85 15.38
CA ARG A 103 -22.02 -7.65 14.17
C ARG A 103 -21.38 -6.73 13.13
N PHE A 104 -20.05 -6.71 13.07
CA PHE A 104 -19.36 -6.05 11.96
C PHE A 104 -19.48 -6.87 10.67
N LYS A 105 -19.59 -6.17 9.55
CA LYS A 105 -19.25 -6.70 8.24
C LYS A 105 -17.72 -6.71 8.13
N VAL A 106 -17.14 -7.86 7.83
CA VAL A 106 -15.68 -8.01 7.80
C VAL A 106 -15.19 -7.87 6.36
N PHE A 107 -14.14 -7.06 6.18
CA PHE A 107 -13.47 -6.83 4.90
C PHE A 107 -11.96 -6.97 5.09
N PRO A 108 -11.45 -8.18 5.37
CA PRO A 108 -10.08 -8.36 5.81
C PRO A 108 -9.08 -8.10 4.68
N VAL A 109 -7.89 -7.62 5.07
CA VAL A 109 -6.71 -7.62 4.21
C VAL A 109 -6.04 -8.98 4.31
N ILE A 110 -5.90 -9.68 3.18
CA ILE A 110 -5.26 -10.99 3.07
C ILE A 110 -4.12 -10.95 2.06
N GLY A 111 -3.17 -11.87 2.18
CA GLY A 111 -2.07 -12.00 1.21
C GLY A 111 -1.08 -10.86 1.23
N GLN A 112 -1.05 -10.05 2.29
CA GLN A 112 -0.03 -9.03 2.45
C GLN A 112 1.35 -9.69 2.48
N CYS A 113 2.25 -9.19 1.64
CA CYS A 113 3.56 -9.79 1.41
C CYS A 113 4.69 -8.89 1.91
N PHE A 114 4.50 -8.28 3.07
CA PHE A 114 5.59 -7.54 3.70
C PHE A 114 6.64 -8.51 4.28
N THR A 115 7.92 -8.14 4.29
CA THR A 115 9.05 -8.97 4.73
C THR A 115 8.88 -9.53 6.14
N ASN A 116 8.15 -8.84 7.02
CA ASN A 116 7.83 -9.27 8.38
C ASN A 116 6.49 -10.01 8.52
N THR A 117 5.73 -10.14 7.43
CA THR A 117 4.40 -10.77 7.38
C THR A 117 4.37 -12.08 6.58
N VAL A 118 5.38 -12.29 5.73
CA VAL A 118 5.58 -13.55 5.01
C VAL A 118 6.16 -14.65 5.92
N PRO A 119 5.95 -15.93 5.59
CA PRO A 119 6.60 -17.05 6.26
C PRO A 119 8.13 -16.98 6.20
N VAL A 120 8.79 -17.77 7.04
CA VAL A 120 10.23 -18.00 6.92
C VAL A 120 10.52 -19.37 6.29
N HIS A 121 11.73 -19.54 5.79
CA HIS A 121 12.33 -20.83 5.48
C HIS A 121 13.77 -20.82 5.99
N GLU A 122 14.18 -21.85 6.73
CA GLU A 122 15.47 -21.87 7.44
C GLU A 122 15.69 -20.63 8.35
N GLY A 123 14.60 -20.14 8.96
CA GLY A 123 14.61 -18.96 9.83
C GLY A 123 14.74 -17.61 9.10
N LYS A 124 14.67 -17.59 7.77
CA LYS A 124 14.81 -16.39 6.93
C LYS A 124 13.51 -16.08 6.19
N PRO A 125 13.02 -14.83 6.17
CA PRO A 125 11.82 -14.48 5.40
C PRO A 125 11.98 -14.84 3.92
N ILE A 126 10.95 -15.47 3.35
CA ILE A 126 10.94 -15.79 1.92
C ILE A 126 10.74 -14.54 1.08
N ILE A 127 11.40 -14.46 -0.09
CA ILE A 127 11.28 -13.33 -1.00
C ILE A 127 11.08 -13.80 -2.45
N PRO A 128 10.26 -13.12 -3.27
CA PRO A 128 10.13 -13.42 -4.69
C PRO A 128 11.39 -12.94 -5.43
N HIS A 129 12.24 -13.88 -5.82
CA HIS A 129 13.53 -13.59 -6.42
C HIS A 129 13.79 -14.52 -7.62
N ASN A 130 14.43 -14.00 -8.66
CA ASN A 130 14.79 -14.83 -9.81
C ASN A 130 15.89 -15.82 -9.42
N PRO A 131 15.77 -17.10 -9.79
CA PRO A 131 16.84 -18.07 -9.56
C PRO A 131 18.16 -17.61 -10.20
N GLY A 132 19.23 -17.60 -9.41
CA GLY A 132 20.59 -17.27 -9.89
C GLY A 132 20.93 -15.78 -9.89
N GLU A 133 19.98 -14.89 -9.59
CA GLU A 133 20.29 -13.48 -9.33
C GLU A 133 20.79 -13.30 -7.88
N PRO A 134 21.76 -12.39 -7.64
CA PRO A 134 22.23 -12.10 -6.30
C PRO A 134 21.15 -11.31 -5.53
N VAL A 135 20.89 -11.70 -4.28
CA VAL A 135 20.12 -10.86 -3.36
C VAL A 135 20.94 -9.60 -3.06
N GLU A 136 20.43 -8.45 -3.45
CA GLU A 136 21.14 -7.19 -3.32
C GLU A 136 21.00 -6.59 -1.92
N TRP A 137 21.91 -5.70 -1.53
CA TRP A 137 21.88 -5.11 -0.18
C TRP A 137 20.60 -4.32 0.10
N TYR A 138 20.00 -3.72 -0.94
CA TYR A 138 18.74 -2.99 -0.82
C TYR A 138 17.51 -3.91 -0.85
N ASP A 139 17.66 -5.20 -1.15
CA ASP A 139 16.60 -6.17 -0.88
C ASP A 139 16.43 -6.38 0.64
N ASN A 140 17.38 -5.92 1.45
CA ASN A 140 17.43 -6.15 2.89
C ASN A 140 17.86 -4.91 3.71
N PRO A 141 17.01 -3.88 3.80
CA PRO A 141 17.38 -2.66 4.54
C PRO A 141 17.48 -2.87 6.07
N TYR A 142 16.99 -4.01 6.59
CA TYR A 142 17.06 -4.36 8.01
C TYR A 142 18.26 -5.24 8.39
N GLY A 143 19.10 -5.65 7.42
CA GLY A 143 20.23 -6.54 7.68
C GLY A 143 19.83 -7.96 8.09
N LYS A 144 18.59 -8.38 7.84
CA LYS A 144 18.11 -9.75 8.09
C LYS A 144 18.46 -10.67 6.93
N GLU A 145 19.03 -11.85 7.16
CA GLU A 145 19.18 -12.80 6.05
C GLU A 145 17.82 -13.15 5.46
N LEU A 146 17.73 -13.18 4.13
CA LEU A 146 16.51 -13.46 3.36
C LEU A 146 16.67 -14.79 2.62
N TYR A 147 15.55 -15.46 2.34
CA TYR A 147 15.53 -16.70 1.57
C TYR A 147 14.92 -16.47 0.18
N PRO A 148 15.73 -16.45 -0.91
CA PRO A 148 15.20 -16.29 -2.25
C PRO A 148 14.39 -17.52 -2.67
N VAL A 149 13.13 -17.30 -3.03
CA VAL A 149 12.24 -18.29 -3.61
C VAL A 149 11.91 -17.86 -5.03
N GLY A 150 11.92 -18.81 -5.98
CA GLY A 150 11.51 -18.53 -7.36
C GLY A 150 10.13 -17.89 -7.40
N ARG A 151 9.92 -16.90 -8.28
CA ARG A 151 8.67 -16.12 -8.32
C ARG A 151 7.42 -16.98 -8.44
N ASP A 152 7.42 -17.99 -9.31
CA ASP A 152 6.29 -18.93 -9.46
C ASP A 152 6.01 -19.74 -8.21
N ASN A 153 7.07 -20.12 -7.49
CA ASN A 153 6.96 -20.84 -6.23
C ASN A 153 6.41 -19.93 -5.12
N PHE A 154 6.87 -18.69 -5.04
CA PHE A 154 6.34 -17.69 -4.12
C PHE A 154 4.84 -17.47 -4.36
N LEU A 155 4.43 -17.34 -5.63
CA LEU A 155 3.03 -17.22 -6.01
C LEU A 155 2.21 -18.48 -5.68
N GLY A 156 2.77 -19.69 -5.82
CA GLY A 156 2.05 -20.92 -5.48
C GLY A 156 1.80 -21.08 -3.98
N HIS A 157 2.78 -20.72 -3.15
CA HIS A 157 2.60 -20.61 -1.69
C HIS A 157 1.52 -19.61 -1.32
N LEU A 158 1.56 -18.41 -1.92
CA LEU A 158 0.56 -17.37 -1.69
C LEU A 158 -0.83 -17.84 -2.13
N TYR A 159 -0.94 -18.48 -3.29
CA TYR A 159 -2.19 -19.02 -3.81
C TYR A 159 -2.79 -20.10 -2.90
N LEU A 160 -1.96 -21.02 -2.38
CA LEU A 160 -2.39 -22.03 -1.41
C LEU A 160 -2.96 -21.36 -0.14
N HIS A 161 -2.21 -20.42 0.43
CA HIS A 161 -2.63 -19.68 1.62
C HIS A 161 -3.98 -18.99 1.39
N ILE A 162 -4.12 -18.22 0.30
CA ILE A 162 -5.34 -17.46 0.00
C ILE A 162 -6.55 -18.37 -0.17
N ARG A 163 -6.41 -19.48 -0.90
CA ARG A 163 -7.49 -20.45 -1.03
C ARG A 163 -7.88 -21.06 0.32
N ALA A 164 -6.92 -21.34 1.18
CA ALA A 164 -7.20 -21.84 2.53
C ALA A 164 -7.97 -20.80 3.37
N VAL A 165 -7.55 -19.53 3.34
CA VAL A 165 -8.26 -18.43 4.05
C VAL A 165 -9.70 -18.31 3.54
N VAL A 166 -9.90 -18.22 2.22
CA VAL A 166 -11.23 -18.00 1.65
C VAL A 166 -12.12 -19.21 1.85
N ARG A 167 -11.61 -20.43 1.65
CA ARG A 167 -12.37 -21.66 1.93
C ARG A 167 -12.87 -21.72 3.36
N ARG A 168 -12.06 -21.28 4.32
CA ARG A 168 -12.38 -21.29 5.75
C ARG A 168 -13.47 -20.28 6.14
N TYR A 169 -13.49 -19.09 5.53
CA TYR A 169 -14.34 -17.97 6.00
C TYR A 169 -15.36 -17.44 4.96
N LYS A 170 -15.46 -18.03 3.76
CA LYS A 170 -16.40 -17.57 2.71
C LYS A 170 -17.87 -17.64 3.09
N SER A 171 -18.24 -18.42 4.10
CA SER A 171 -19.62 -18.44 4.62
C SER A 171 -20.00 -17.16 5.35
N GLU A 172 -19.02 -16.42 5.86
CA GLU A 172 -19.19 -15.23 6.69
C GLU A 172 -18.68 -13.95 6.01
N ILE A 173 -17.74 -14.09 5.06
CA ILE A 173 -17.01 -12.98 4.45
C ILE A 173 -17.13 -13.04 2.93
N SER A 174 -17.63 -11.96 2.34
CA SER A 174 -17.79 -11.82 0.87
C SER A 174 -16.93 -10.70 0.27
N TYR A 175 -16.15 -9.99 1.08
CA TYR A 175 -15.33 -8.85 0.65
C TYR A 175 -13.90 -9.10 1.09
N TRP A 176 -12.93 -8.97 0.19
CA TRP A 176 -11.52 -9.27 0.45
C TRP A 176 -10.63 -8.16 -0.08
N MET A 177 -9.87 -7.52 0.81
CA MET A 177 -8.77 -6.66 0.40
C MET A 177 -7.53 -7.51 0.22
N VAL A 178 -6.80 -7.31 -0.87
CA VAL A 178 -5.55 -8.02 -1.13
C VAL A 178 -4.34 -7.15 -0.78
N ASP A 179 -3.12 -7.66 -0.98
CA ASP A 179 -1.86 -6.98 -0.65
C ASP A 179 -1.89 -5.50 -1.07
N PRO A 180 -1.88 -4.55 -0.13
CA PRO A 180 -2.09 -3.16 -0.45
C PRO A 180 -0.84 -2.52 -1.09
N GLU A 181 -1.07 -1.37 -1.72
CA GLU A 181 -0.03 -0.48 -2.23
C GLU A 181 0.93 -1.13 -3.24
N LEU A 182 0.42 -2.08 -4.05
CA LEU A 182 1.23 -2.76 -5.06
C LEU A 182 1.87 -1.81 -6.07
N ASN A 183 1.21 -0.69 -6.37
CA ASN A 183 1.73 0.38 -7.23
C ASN A 183 3.01 1.05 -6.67
N GLN A 184 3.37 0.78 -5.41
CA GLN A 184 4.57 1.31 -4.77
C GLN A 184 5.55 0.21 -4.34
N SER A 185 5.34 -1.03 -4.79
CA SER A 185 6.17 -2.16 -4.40
C SER A 185 7.67 -1.91 -4.61
N ALA A 186 8.02 -1.27 -5.73
CA ALA A 186 9.39 -0.95 -6.09
C ALA A 186 10.01 0.10 -5.14
N LEU A 187 9.21 1.07 -4.68
CA LEU A 187 9.64 2.06 -3.69
C LEU A 187 9.79 1.44 -2.31
N PHE A 188 8.84 0.57 -1.90
CA PHE A 188 8.92 -0.13 -0.62
C PHE A 188 10.08 -1.10 -0.52
N ARG A 189 10.49 -1.67 -1.66
CA ARG A 189 11.72 -2.45 -1.77
C ARG A 189 12.93 -1.65 -1.31
N ILE A 190 13.06 -0.40 -1.73
CA ILE A 190 14.27 0.40 -1.52
C ILE A 190 14.24 1.21 -0.24
N PHE A 191 13.12 1.87 0.04
CA PHE A 191 13.03 2.86 1.10
C PHE A 191 12.40 2.29 2.37
N GLY A 192 11.44 1.38 2.25
CA GLY A 192 10.64 0.89 3.38
C GLY A 192 11.17 -0.38 4.03
N GLY A 193 11.81 -1.27 3.26
CA GLY A 193 12.09 -2.64 3.71
C GLY A 193 10.85 -3.50 3.90
N TRP A 194 9.69 -2.93 3.63
CA TRP A 194 8.43 -3.63 3.72
C TRP A 194 8.36 -4.71 2.67
N LYS A 195 8.91 -4.51 1.47
CA LYS A 195 8.99 -5.54 0.43
C LYS A 195 10.46 -5.87 0.15
N ALA A 196 10.76 -7.12 -0.16
CA ALA A 196 12.14 -7.59 -0.37
C ALA A 196 12.18 -8.60 -1.51
N GLY A 197 13.22 -8.54 -2.35
CA GLY A 197 13.34 -9.35 -3.57
C GLY A 197 13.06 -8.58 -4.85
N ASN A 198 13.66 -9.06 -5.96
CA ASN A 198 13.61 -8.36 -7.24
C ASN A 198 12.22 -8.38 -7.90
N GLY A 199 11.32 -9.29 -7.51
CA GLY A 199 9.96 -9.35 -8.02
C GLY A 199 9.19 -8.06 -7.77
N TRP A 200 9.46 -7.36 -6.66
CA TRP A 200 8.75 -6.13 -6.31
C TRP A 200 9.08 -4.93 -7.19
N ALA A 201 10.17 -5.00 -7.97
CA ALA A 201 10.43 -4.01 -9.01
C ALA A 201 9.76 -4.39 -10.33
N ASP A 202 9.37 -5.64 -10.55
CA ASP A 202 8.90 -6.10 -11.85
C ASP A 202 7.37 -5.99 -11.98
N TRP A 203 6.88 -5.14 -12.89
CA TRP A 203 5.45 -4.92 -13.10
C TRP A 203 4.69 -6.18 -13.55
N ASP A 204 5.32 -7.06 -14.32
CA ASP A 204 4.72 -8.33 -14.73
C ASP A 204 4.54 -9.24 -13.51
N PHE A 205 5.52 -9.26 -12.60
CA PHE A 205 5.37 -9.99 -11.33
C PHE A 205 4.26 -9.38 -10.47
N ILE A 206 4.17 -8.05 -10.35
CA ILE A 206 3.09 -7.38 -9.61
C ILE A 206 1.72 -7.74 -10.18
N THR A 207 1.59 -7.74 -11.51
CA THR A 207 0.35 -8.12 -12.20
C THR A 207 0.01 -9.59 -11.94
N ASN A 208 0.98 -10.49 -12.08
CA ASN A 208 0.79 -11.92 -11.80
C ASN A 208 0.46 -12.19 -10.33
N LEU A 209 1.02 -11.41 -9.40
CA LEU A 209 0.69 -11.47 -7.98
C LEU A 209 -0.77 -11.07 -7.73
N LEU A 210 -1.24 -9.98 -8.31
CA LEU A 210 -2.64 -9.57 -8.21
C LEU A 210 -3.60 -10.60 -8.82
N ILE A 211 -3.27 -11.14 -10.00
CA ILE A 211 -4.03 -12.21 -10.64
C ILE A 211 -4.08 -13.43 -9.72
N THR A 212 -2.96 -13.83 -9.13
CA THR A 212 -2.86 -14.97 -8.22
C THR A 212 -3.74 -14.78 -6.98
N LEU A 213 -3.71 -13.60 -6.36
CA LEU A 213 -4.55 -13.24 -5.21
C LEU A 213 -6.04 -13.31 -5.58
N ARG A 214 -6.41 -12.69 -6.71
CA ARG A 214 -7.78 -12.68 -7.24
C ARG A 214 -8.27 -14.11 -7.54
N ASP A 215 -7.48 -14.89 -8.27
CA ASP A 215 -7.84 -16.26 -8.64
C ASP A 215 -7.98 -17.16 -7.41
N GLY A 216 -7.09 -17.02 -6.42
CA GLY A 216 -7.21 -17.74 -5.14
C GLY A 216 -8.55 -17.47 -4.44
N ILE A 217 -9.04 -16.22 -4.49
CA ILE A 217 -10.35 -15.87 -3.95
C ILE A 217 -11.48 -16.44 -4.83
N LYS A 218 -11.44 -16.18 -6.14
CA LYS A 218 -12.53 -16.52 -7.07
C LYS A 218 -12.69 -18.03 -7.28
N ASP A 219 -11.61 -18.81 -7.15
CA ASP A 219 -11.67 -20.27 -7.24
C ASP A 219 -12.36 -20.91 -6.02
N GLU A 220 -12.39 -20.22 -4.88
CA GLU A 220 -13.11 -20.66 -3.68
C GLU A 220 -14.51 -20.06 -3.56
N ASP A 221 -14.68 -18.81 -3.97
CA ASP A 221 -15.94 -18.09 -4.01
C ASP A 221 -15.96 -17.11 -5.20
N ALA A 222 -16.61 -17.52 -6.29
CA ALA A 222 -16.73 -16.72 -7.49
C ALA A 222 -17.55 -15.42 -7.29
N SER A 223 -18.37 -15.35 -6.23
CA SER A 223 -19.22 -14.19 -5.91
C SER A 223 -18.53 -13.18 -5.00
N ALA A 224 -17.45 -13.57 -4.33
CA ALA A 224 -16.70 -12.70 -3.43
C ALA A 224 -16.09 -11.51 -4.17
N LEU A 225 -16.08 -10.33 -3.55
CA LEU A 225 -15.56 -9.09 -4.14
C LEU A 225 -14.11 -8.85 -3.72
N VAL A 226 -13.26 -8.54 -4.70
CA VAL A 226 -11.82 -8.31 -4.51
C VAL A 226 -11.50 -6.82 -4.60
N SER A 227 -10.73 -6.30 -3.66
CA SER A 227 -10.29 -4.90 -3.62
C SER A 227 -8.77 -4.81 -3.51
N LEU A 228 -8.16 -3.89 -4.27
CA LEU A 228 -6.75 -3.50 -4.11
C LEU A 228 -6.67 -2.05 -3.62
N PRO A 229 -6.13 -1.81 -2.41
CA PRO A 229 -5.76 -0.46 -1.97
C PRO A 229 -4.55 0.07 -2.75
N PHE A 230 -4.67 1.24 -3.38
CA PHE A 230 -3.58 1.96 -4.03
C PHE A 230 -3.13 3.12 -3.16
N ASN A 231 -1.84 3.29 -2.94
CA ASN A 231 -1.36 4.51 -2.30
C ASN A 231 -1.24 5.62 -3.35
N VAL A 232 -1.93 6.74 -3.08
CA VAL A 232 -2.12 7.85 -4.03
C VAL A 232 -1.34 9.12 -3.67
N ASP A 233 -0.47 9.06 -2.67
CA ASP A 233 0.27 10.24 -2.20
C ASP A 233 1.60 10.46 -2.91
N ILE A 234 2.16 9.41 -3.51
CA ILE A 234 3.44 9.52 -4.18
C ILE A 234 3.30 10.44 -5.41
N PRO A 235 4.03 11.56 -5.43
CA PRO A 235 3.92 12.47 -6.55
C PRO A 235 4.49 11.84 -7.81
N ALA A 236 3.86 12.08 -8.97
CA ALA A 236 4.30 11.55 -10.26
C ALA A 236 5.78 11.83 -10.56
N ALA A 237 6.34 12.95 -10.07
CA ALA A 237 7.77 13.25 -10.24
C ALA A 237 8.69 12.23 -9.56
N VAL A 238 8.30 11.66 -8.41
CA VAL A 238 9.07 10.61 -7.72
C VAL A 238 9.01 9.33 -8.54
N THR A 239 7.83 8.94 -9.01
CA THR A 239 7.62 7.81 -9.92
C THR A 239 8.44 7.94 -11.19
N LEU A 240 8.40 9.09 -11.87
CA LEU A 240 9.17 9.36 -13.08
C LEU A 240 10.68 9.30 -12.83
N THR A 241 11.14 9.87 -11.72
CA THR A 241 12.57 9.81 -11.34
C THR A 241 13.01 8.36 -11.12
N TYR A 242 12.14 7.53 -10.58
CA TYR A 242 12.39 6.10 -10.39
C TYR A 242 12.43 5.36 -11.73
N ALA A 243 11.40 5.54 -12.57
CA ALA A 243 11.30 4.90 -13.88
C ALA A 243 12.47 5.25 -14.81
N GLU A 244 12.93 6.52 -14.80
CA GLU A 244 14.07 6.98 -15.59
C GLU A 244 15.42 6.46 -15.08
N SER A 245 15.49 5.99 -13.82
CA SER A 245 16.73 5.54 -13.21
C SER A 245 16.86 4.02 -13.32
N GLU A 246 17.58 3.56 -14.35
CA GLU A 246 17.92 2.13 -14.53
C GLU A 246 18.54 1.51 -13.26
N PHE A 247 19.30 2.29 -12.49
CA PHE A 247 19.86 1.86 -11.21
C PHE A 247 18.78 1.61 -10.14
N LEU A 248 17.77 2.47 -10.05
CA LEU A 248 16.74 2.35 -9.03
C LEU A 248 15.64 1.38 -9.46
N SER A 249 15.19 1.47 -10.71
CA SER A 249 14.15 0.60 -11.27
C SER A 249 14.67 -0.79 -11.65
N GLY A 250 15.98 -0.96 -11.83
CA GLY A 250 16.50 -2.18 -12.46
C GLY A 250 15.98 -2.35 -13.89
N GLY A 251 15.60 -1.25 -14.56
CA GLY A 251 14.93 -1.26 -15.87
C GLY A 251 13.42 -1.50 -15.80
N ALA A 252 12.83 -1.56 -14.62
CA ALA A 252 11.39 -1.77 -14.46
C ALA A 252 10.54 -0.57 -14.88
N GLU A 253 9.40 -0.89 -15.48
CA GLU A 253 8.31 0.04 -15.67
C GLU A 253 7.64 0.31 -14.32
N VAL A 254 7.54 1.59 -13.94
CA VAL A 254 6.78 2.00 -12.77
C VAL A 254 5.75 3.02 -13.20
N LEU A 255 4.49 2.62 -13.07
CA LEU A 255 3.35 3.46 -13.36
C LEU A 255 3.10 4.43 -12.21
N ASP A 256 2.64 5.64 -12.55
CA ASP A 256 2.05 6.49 -11.53
C ASP A 256 0.71 5.89 -11.07
N TRP A 257 0.16 6.39 -9.96
CA TRP A 257 -1.00 5.73 -9.37
C TRP A 257 -2.27 5.78 -10.26
N PRO A 258 -2.56 6.85 -11.05
CA PRO A 258 -3.70 6.81 -11.98
C PRO A 258 -3.53 5.76 -13.08
N ASP A 259 -2.33 5.66 -13.67
CA ASP A 259 -2.07 4.68 -14.72
C ASP A 259 -2.05 3.25 -14.14
N ALA A 260 -1.55 3.06 -12.92
CA ALA A 260 -1.63 1.79 -12.20
C ALA A 260 -3.08 1.35 -11.94
N ILE A 261 -3.98 2.27 -11.55
CA ILE A 261 -5.41 1.96 -11.42
C ILE A 261 -5.98 1.57 -12.78
N ALA A 262 -5.69 2.34 -13.82
CA ALA A 262 -6.21 2.07 -15.16
C ALA A 262 -5.78 0.70 -15.69
N ASP A 263 -4.55 0.27 -15.41
CA ASP A 263 -3.99 -1.02 -15.84
C ASP A 263 -4.55 -2.21 -15.02
N LEU A 264 -4.57 -2.07 -13.69
CA LEU A 264 -4.88 -3.19 -12.79
C LEU A 264 -6.37 -3.32 -12.47
N ALA A 265 -7.22 -2.32 -12.72
CA ALA A 265 -8.65 -2.33 -12.35
C ALA A 265 -9.43 -3.53 -12.92
N GLN A 266 -8.98 -4.10 -14.05
CA GLN A 266 -9.59 -5.29 -14.64
C GLN A 266 -9.48 -6.56 -13.76
N TYR A 267 -8.53 -6.59 -12.82
CA TYR A 267 -8.28 -7.71 -11.91
C TYR A 267 -8.95 -7.53 -10.54
N MET A 268 -9.82 -6.53 -10.38
CA MET A 268 -10.52 -6.28 -9.12
C MET A 268 -11.99 -5.91 -9.33
N ASP A 269 -12.74 -5.96 -8.25
CA ASP A 269 -14.15 -5.57 -8.21
C ASP A 269 -14.35 -4.19 -7.58
N ILE A 270 -13.42 -3.76 -6.72
CA ILE A 270 -13.42 -2.48 -6.01
C ILE A 270 -12.01 -1.88 -6.08
N VAL A 271 -11.91 -0.58 -6.36
CA VAL A 271 -10.64 0.16 -6.29
C VAL A 271 -10.55 0.82 -4.91
N GLY A 272 -9.57 0.41 -4.10
CA GLY A 272 -9.28 1.06 -2.83
C GLY A 272 -8.23 2.16 -3.01
N ILE A 273 -8.32 3.25 -2.25
CA ILE A 273 -7.24 4.23 -2.16
C ILE A 273 -6.81 4.46 -0.71
N ASP A 274 -5.50 4.42 -0.50
CA ASP A 274 -4.85 4.80 0.75
C ASP A 274 -4.34 6.24 0.62
N PHE A 275 -4.70 7.09 1.59
CA PHE A 275 -4.37 8.50 1.62
C PHE A 275 -3.80 8.91 2.98
N PHE A 276 -2.51 9.18 2.96
CA PHE A 276 -1.62 9.46 4.07
C PHE A 276 -0.87 10.80 3.91
N GLU A 277 -1.27 11.67 2.97
CA GLU A 277 -0.58 12.95 2.77
C GLU A 277 -0.51 13.82 4.03
N SER A 278 -1.54 13.72 4.87
CA SER A 278 -1.65 14.36 6.18
C SER A 278 -0.53 13.98 7.16
N GLN A 279 0.20 12.88 6.93
CA GLN A 279 1.37 12.49 7.71
C GLN A 279 2.51 13.52 7.62
N GLY A 280 2.68 14.14 6.45
CA GLY A 280 3.72 15.13 6.21
C GLY A 280 3.25 16.57 6.38
N ASN A 281 1.94 16.79 6.50
CA ASN A 281 1.32 18.11 6.48
C ASN A 281 0.27 18.26 7.60
N PRO A 282 0.52 19.09 8.62
CA PRO A 282 -0.43 19.34 9.70
C PRO A 282 -1.66 20.19 9.29
N ASP A 283 -1.65 20.71 8.06
CA ASP A 283 -2.73 21.53 7.53
C ASP A 283 -3.99 20.68 7.30
N PRO A 284 -5.11 20.99 7.98
CA PRO A 284 -6.35 20.25 7.78
C PRO A 284 -6.92 20.40 6.37
N ASP A 285 -6.55 21.43 5.60
CA ASP A 285 -7.10 21.69 4.26
C ASP A 285 -6.61 20.71 3.17
N CYS A 286 -5.82 19.68 3.53
CA CYS A 286 -5.41 18.64 2.59
C CYS A 286 -6.55 17.70 2.13
N TYR A 287 -7.76 17.80 2.72
CA TYR A 287 -8.95 17.03 2.26
C TYR A 287 -9.37 17.35 0.82
N GLU A 288 -9.13 18.56 0.30
CA GLU A 288 -9.44 18.88 -1.10
C GLU A 288 -8.55 18.10 -2.07
N ARG A 289 -7.33 17.75 -1.65
CA ARG A 289 -6.48 16.86 -2.44
C ARG A 289 -7.04 15.44 -2.45
N LEU A 290 -7.53 14.94 -1.31
CA LEU A 290 -8.27 13.68 -1.26
C LEU A 290 -9.44 13.67 -2.24
N ARG A 291 -10.28 14.71 -2.26
CA ARG A 291 -11.39 14.85 -3.23
C ARG A 291 -10.91 14.64 -4.67
N GLY A 292 -9.88 15.40 -5.08
CA GLY A 292 -9.33 15.28 -6.43
C GLY A 292 -8.71 13.92 -6.73
N ARG A 293 -8.11 13.25 -5.73
CA ARG A 293 -7.61 11.86 -5.87
C ARG A 293 -8.75 10.88 -6.09
N ILE A 294 -9.86 11.01 -5.36
CA ILE A 294 -11.04 10.16 -5.51
C ILE A 294 -11.67 10.34 -6.89
N GLU A 295 -11.88 11.58 -7.33
CA GLU A 295 -12.44 11.88 -8.66
C GLU A 295 -11.58 11.28 -9.78
N THR A 296 -10.26 11.43 -9.67
CA THR A 296 -9.31 10.83 -10.62
C THR A 296 -9.35 9.30 -10.55
N ALA A 297 -9.42 8.71 -9.36
CA ALA A 297 -9.54 7.26 -9.21
C ALA A 297 -10.84 6.75 -9.84
N ILE A 298 -11.97 7.44 -9.67
CA ILE A 298 -13.27 7.09 -10.29
C ILE A 298 -13.16 7.12 -11.82
N GLU A 299 -12.49 8.13 -12.39
CA GLU A 299 -12.23 8.20 -13.83
C GLU A 299 -11.44 6.98 -14.33
N LYS A 300 -10.41 6.56 -13.57
CA LYS A 300 -9.52 5.44 -13.96
C LYS A 300 -10.07 4.06 -13.60
N ALA A 301 -11.02 3.95 -12.68
CA ALA A 301 -11.54 2.70 -12.15
C ALA A 301 -12.39 1.88 -13.14
N GLN A 302 -12.54 2.31 -14.40
CA GLN A 302 -13.30 1.59 -15.43
C GLN A 302 -14.74 1.24 -15.01
N GLY A 303 -15.38 2.14 -14.26
CA GLY A 303 -16.74 1.96 -13.72
C GLY A 303 -16.84 1.11 -12.45
N LYS A 304 -15.71 0.64 -11.90
CA LYS A 304 -15.66 -0.03 -10.60
C LYS A 304 -15.88 1.00 -9.47
N PRO A 305 -16.52 0.60 -8.35
CA PRO A 305 -16.65 1.46 -7.18
C PRO A 305 -15.26 1.80 -6.60
N VAL A 306 -15.11 3.03 -6.13
CA VAL A 306 -13.91 3.52 -5.44
C VAL A 306 -14.22 3.69 -3.96
N ILE A 307 -13.33 3.25 -3.07
CA ILE A 307 -13.44 3.46 -1.63
C ILE A 307 -12.13 4.03 -1.07
N VAL A 308 -12.22 4.80 0.01
CA VAL A 308 -11.04 5.19 0.80
C VAL A 308 -10.77 4.09 1.82
N THR A 309 -9.64 3.37 1.69
CA THR A 309 -9.32 2.17 2.49
C THR A 309 -8.48 2.45 3.72
N SER A 310 -7.68 3.51 3.69
CA SER A 310 -6.89 3.95 4.83
C SER A 310 -6.71 5.46 4.78
N ILE A 311 -7.15 6.13 5.83
CA ILE A 311 -6.93 7.56 6.02
C ILE A 311 -6.81 7.87 7.51
N GLY A 312 -5.87 8.73 7.86
CA GLY A 312 -5.70 9.20 9.23
C GLY A 312 -4.93 10.50 9.23
N VAL A 313 -4.84 11.17 10.38
CA VAL A 313 -3.90 12.28 10.58
C VAL A 313 -3.43 12.26 12.03
N PRO A 314 -2.15 12.53 12.31
CA PRO A 314 -1.67 12.64 13.67
C PRO A 314 -2.36 13.78 14.43
N SER A 315 -2.70 13.56 15.70
CA SER A 315 -3.14 14.63 16.61
C SER A 315 -1.99 15.37 17.30
N GLY A 316 -0.74 15.04 16.94
CA GLY A 316 0.48 15.57 17.54
C GLY A 316 1.76 15.11 16.81
N PRO A 317 2.93 15.65 17.20
CA PRO A 317 3.11 16.67 18.24
C PRO A 317 2.68 18.09 17.84
N THR A 318 2.12 18.83 18.81
CA THR A 318 1.73 20.25 18.67
C THR A 318 2.86 21.18 18.26
N ALA A 319 4.11 20.84 18.57
CA ALA A 319 5.28 21.59 18.13
C ALA A 319 5.47 21.62 16.59
N LEU A 320 4.73 20.78 15.87
CA LEU A 320 4.69 20.69 14.41
C LEU A 320 3.30 21.01 13.87
N ASP A 321 2.47 21.71 14.65
CA ASP A 321 1.10 22.12 14.34
C ASP A 321 0.08 20.97 14.21
N TRP A 322 0.47 19.74 14.49
CA TRP A 322 -0.49 18.65 14.67
C TRP A 322 -1.22 18.82 16.01
N THR A 323 -2.52 18.99 15.96
CA THR A 323 -3.37 19.17 17.14
C THR A 323 -4.61 18.30 17.04
N GLU A 324 -5.24 17.99 18.18
CA GLU A 324 -6.52 17.29 18.18
C GLU A 324 -7.62 18.06 17.43
N SER A 325 -7.57 19.40 17.46
CA SER A 325 -8.52 20.24 16.70
C SER A 325 -8.29 20.11 15.20
N ASN A 326 -7.04 20.14 14.73
CA ASN A 326 -6.72 19.96 13.31
C ASN A 326 -7.07 18.55 12.84
N GLN A 327 -6.81 17.53 13.69
CA GLN A 327 -7.26 16.16 13.41
C GLN A 327 -8.78 16.10 13.23
N ALA A 328 -9.54 16.70 14.15
CA ALA A 328 -11.00 16.69 14.06
C ALA A 328 -11.52 17.38 12.80
N THR A 329 -10.99 18.55 12.48
CA THR A 329 -11.35 19.29 11.26
C THR A 329 -11.02 18.49 10.00
N TYR A 330 -9.81 17.94 9.90
CA TYR A 330 -9.40 17.16 8.74
C TYR A 330 -10.27 15.92 8.56
N VAL A 331 -10.47 15.14 9.61
CA VAL A 331 -11.21 13.86 9.51
C VAL A 331 -12.67 14.10 9.13
N ALA A 332 -13.28 15.13 9.71
CA ALA A 332 -14.61 15.61 9.32
C ALA A 332 -14.68 15.93 7.82
N GLN A 333 -13.79 16.81 7.35
CA GLN A 333 -13.79 17.28 5.97
C GLN A 333 -13.40 16.18 4.98
N ALA A 334 -12.52 15.26 5.37
CA ALA A 334 -12.12 14.13 4.54
C ALA A 334 -13.27 13.14 4.33
N PHE A 335 -14.10 12.90 5.34
CA PHE A 335 -15.32 12.10 5.19
C PHE A 335 -16.28 12.77 4.22
N ASP A 336 -16.58 14.05 4.44
CA ASP A 336 -17.51 14.84 3.60
C ASP A 336 -16.99 14.91 2.15
N ALA A 337 -15.68 15.11 1.97
CA ALA A 337 -15.03 15.11 0.66
C ALA A 337 -15.12 13.76 -0.05
N ALA A 338 -14.94 12.65 0.67
CA ALA A 338 -15.05 11.31 0.08
C ALA A 338 -16.48 11.01 -0.37
N TRP A 339 -17.46 11.35 0.47
CA TRP A 339 -18.88 11.21 0.14
C TRP A 339 -19.23 12.04 -1.10
N ASP A 340 -18.93 13.35 -1.08
CA ASP A 340 -19.29 14.26 -2.17
C ASP A 340 -18.58 13.94 -3.50
N ALA A 341 -17.36 13.41 -3.44
CA ALA A 341 -16.61 12.97 -4.62
C ALA A 341 -17.20 11.70 -5.26
N GLY A 342 -18.14 11.03 -4.59
CA GLY A 342 -18.78 9.81 -5.07
C GLY A 342 -18.07 8.52 -4.68
N ALA A 343 -17.21 8.53 -3.66
CA ALA A 343 -16.70 7.29 -3.08
C ALA A 343 -17.86 6.43 -2.53
N LYS A 344 -17.64 5.12 -2.50
CA LYS A 344 -18.60 4.12 -1.97
C LYS A 344 -18.27 3.67 -0.56
N GLY A 345 -17.19 4.17 0.02
CA GLY A 345 -16.72 3.78 1.33
C GLY A 345 -15.62 4.67 1.87
N PHE A 346 -15.51 4.69 3.19
CA PHE A 346 -14.54 5.44 3.96
C PHE A 346 -14.09 4.63 5.17
N PHE A 347 -12.82 4.25 5.20
CA PHE A 347 -12.20 3.50 6.28
C PHE A 347 -11.15 4.37 6.97
N TYR A 348 -11.44 4.77 8.21
CA TYR A 348 -10.44 5.45 9.03
C TYR A 348 -9.36 4.46 9.49
N PHE A 349 -8.12 4.89 9.47
CA PHE A 349 -6.97 4.07 9.80
C PHE A 349 -6.68 4.12 11.30
N GLU A 350 -6.96 2.98 11.95
CA GLU A 350 -6.77 2.66 13.35
C GLU A 350 -7.55 3.50 14.36
N ILE A 351 -8.04 2.82 15.40
CA ILE A 351 -8.35 3.47 16.68
C ILE A 351 -7.32 2.95 17.67
N LYS A 352 -6.35 3.80 18.01
CA LYS A 352 -5.39 3.46 19.07
C LYS A 352 -6.06 3.61 20.43
N THR A 353 -5.96 2.56 21.24
CA THR A 353 -6.45 2.53 22.62
C THR A 353 -5.38 3.07 23.58
N PRO A 354 -5.76 3.40 24.84
CA PRO A 354 -4.87 3.84 25.90
C PRO A 354 -3.50 3.17 26.00
N ASP A 355 -3.52 1.83 25.98
CA ASP A 355 -2.38 0.94 26.11
C ASP A 355 -1.44 0.96 24.89
N GLN A 356 -1.86 1.62 23.80
CA GLN A 356 -1.17 1.68 22.53
C GLN A 356 -0.46 3.03 22.28
N HIS A 357 -0.62 4.00 23.19
CA HIS A 357 0.10 5.27 23.16
C HIS A 357 1.45 5.16 23.89
N SER A 358 2.39 4.36 23.37
CA SER A 358 3.64 4.08 24.09
C SER A 358 4.83 4.96 23.72
N VAL A 359 4.68 6.00 22.88
CA VAL A 359 5.84 6.79 22.46
C VAL A 359 6.02 8.04 23.31
N THR A 360 7.13 8.07 24.07
CA THR A 360 7.64 9.30 24.68
C THR A 360 8.43 10.09 23.64
N ILE A 361 7.94 11.27 23.24
CA ILE A 361 8.69 12.19 22.38
C ILE A 361 9.70 12.99 23.20
N TYR A 362 10.97 12.93 22.83
CA TYR A 362 12.02 13.76 23.39
C TYR A 362 12.22 15.03 22.56
N PRO A 363 12.72 16.14 23.15
CA PRO A 363 13.07 17.35 22.41
C PRO A 363 14.02 17.13 21.22
N PHE A 364 14.84 16.08 21.28
CA PHE A 364 15.69 15.66 20.18
C PHE A 364 14.88 15.22 18.94
N ASP A 365 13.79 14.49 19.13
CA ASP A 365 12.94 13.99 18.05
C ASP A 365 12.25 15.16 17.33
N VAL A 366 11.75 16.15 18.08
CA VAL A 366 11.18 17.39 17.51
C VAL A 366 12.21 18.16 16.68
N LYS A 367 13.46 18.21 17.12
CA LYS A 367 14.56 18.85 16.37
C LYS A 367 14.90 18.08 15.09
N VAL A 368 14.88 16.74 15.15
CA VAL A 368 15.06 15.85 14.00
C VAL A 368 13.93 16.05 12.99
N MET A 369 12.67 16.05 13.43
CA MET A 369 11.49 16.27 12.59
C MET A 369 11.51 17.62 11.88
N ASN A 370 11.77 18.71 12.60
CA ASN A 370 11.88 20.04 12.00
C ASN A 370 13.00 20.13 10.95
N ARG A 371 14.12 19.45 11.21
CA ARG A 371 15.23 19.38 10.26
C ARG A 371 14.88 18.53 9.04
N ALA A 372 14.23 17.38 9.22
CA ALA A 372 13.76 16.54 8.14
C ALA A 372 12.74 17.26 7.26
N ARG A 373 11.73 17.92 7.87
CA ARG A 373 10.75 18.76 7.16
C ARG A 373 11.43 19.85 6.35
N LYS A 374 12.41 20.55 6.93
CA LYS A 374 13.20 21.55 6.22
C LYS A 374 13.99 20.94 5.07
N VAL A 375 14.68 19.82 5.27
CA VAL A 375 15.45 19.14 4.22
C VAL A 375 14.53 18.61 3.12
N LEU A 376 13.38 18.05 3.45
CA LEU A 376 12.40 17.59 2.47
C LEU A 376 11.84 18.76 1.68
N ASN A 377 11.45 19.88 2.33
CA ASN A 377 10.98 21.07 1.62
C ASN A 377 12.08 21.73 0.75
N ASP A 378 13.30 21.82 1.27
CA ASP A 378 14.45 22.41 0.59
C ASP A 378 14.91 21.50 -0.57
N ALA A 379 15.01 20.18 -0.36
CA ALA A 379 15.33 19.19 -1.39
C ALA A 379 14.19 19.06 -2.41
N TRP A 380 12.93 19.13 -2.01
CA TRP A 380 11.80 19.15 -2.94
C TRP A 380 11.91 20.35 -3.90
N THR A 381 12.23 21.52 -3.37
CA THR A 381 12.34 22.75 -4.15
C THR A 381 13.63 22.81 -4.97
N GLN A 382 14.73 22.25 -4.45
CA GLN A 382 16.06 22.34 -5.04
C GLN A 382 16.40 21.12 -5.92
N THR A 383 16.10 19.90 -5.50
CA THR A 383 16.28 18.66 -6.27
C THR A 383 15.41 18.65 -7.52
N VAL A 384 14.13 19.03 -7.48
CA VAL A 384 13.31 19.07 -8.71
C VAL A 384 13.85 20.09 -9.72
N ARG A 385 14.41 21.21 -9.24
CA ARG A 385 14.97 22.26 -10.08
C ARG A 385 16.35 21.91 -10.63
N GLU A 386 17.25 21.39 -9.78
CA GLU A 386 18.61 21.00 -10.15
C GLU A 386 18.66 19.68 -10.92
N PHE A 387 17.78 18.73 -10.61
CA PHE A 387 17.60 17.48 -11.37
C PHE A 387 17.09 17.79 -12.78
N LYS A 388 16.03 18.61 -12.95
CA LYS A 388 15.58 19.06 -14.29
C LYS A 388 16.70 19.73 -15.07
N ILE A 389 17.49 20.60 -14.44
CA ILE A 389 18.59 21.30 -15.11
C ILE A 389 19.74 20.34 -15.48
N SER A 390 20.04 19.35 -14.62
CA SER A 390 21.15 18.40 -14.84
C SER A 390 20.78 17.34 -15.87
N MET A 391 19.51 16.90 -15.87
CA MET A 391 18.97 15.91 -16.79
C MET A 391 18.80 16.50 -18.21
N ILE A 392 18.36 17.76 -18.33
CA ILE A 392 18.38 18.51 -19.61
C ILE A 392 19.80 18.66 -20.18
N LYS A 393 20.80 18.90 -19.33
CA LYS A 393 22.21 19.01 -19.76
C LYS A 393 22.79 17.66 -20.17
N PHE A 394 22.43 16.60 -19.45
CA PHE A 394 22.85 15.23 -19.76
C PHE A 394 22.25 14.73 -21.09
N ILE A 395 20.96 14.97 -21.32
CA ILE A 395 20.28 14.63 -22.59
C ILE A 395 20.90 15.40 -23.76
N ARG A 396 21.17 16.71 -23.62
CA ARG A 396 21.87 17.48 -24.66
C ARG A 396 23.26 16.92 -24.96
N TRP A 397 24.01 16.55 -23.93
CA TRP A 397 25.32 15.96 -24.10
C TRP A 397 25.26 14.59 -24.79
N LEU A 398 24.30 13.73 -24.44
CA LEU A 398 24.08 12.44 -25.10
C LEU A 398 23.76 12.62 -26.58
N ILE A 399 22.89 13.57 -26.94
CA ILE A 399 22.57 13.91 -28.34
C ILE A 399 23.83 14.37 -29.08
N GLU A 400 24.65 15.22 -28.47
CA GLU A 400 25.90 15.70 -29.07
C GLU A 400 26.96 14.59 -29.24
N GLN A 401 27.06 13.64 -28.31
CA GLN A 401 27.94 12.49 -28.46
C GLN A 401 27.43 11.51 -29.54
N PHE A 402 26.12 11.28 -29.59
CA PHE A 402 25.51 10.41 -30.59
C PHE A 402 25.67 10.98 -32.01
N GLU A 403 25.47 12.28 -32.18
CA GLU A 403 25.70 13.00 -33.44
C GLU A 403 27.19 12.97 -33.86
N ARG A 404 28.12 13.06 -32.91
CA ARG A 404 29.57 12.97 -33.18
C ARG A 404 30.02 11.58 -33.61
N GLU A 405 29.51 10.54 -32.97
CA GLU A 405 29.94 9.16 -33.22
C GLU A 405 29.10 8.45 -34.30
N ARG A 406 28.01 9.09 -34.77
CA ARG A 406 27.13 8.62 -35.87
C ARG A 406 27.84 8.11 -37.13
N PRO A 407 28.98 8.68 -37.58
CA PRO A 407 29.70 8.16 -38.75
C PRO A 407 30.51 6.88 -38.46
N ARG A 408 30.86 6.62 -37.20
CA ARG A 408 31.71 5.49 -36.75
C ARG A 408 30.91 4.26 -36.32
N LEU A 409 29.64 4.45 -35.98
CA LEU A 409 28.73 3.37 -35.55
C LEU A 409 28.16 2.52 -36.71
N ARG A 410 28.56 2.76 -37.97
CA ARG A 410 28.08 1.98 -39.14
C ARG A 410 28.73 0.61 -39.30
N ASP A 411 29.91 0.40 -38.71
CA ASP A 411 30.62 -0.88 -38.78
C ASP A 411 30.94 -1.31 -37.34
N PHE A 412 30.08 -2.11 -36.71
CA PHE A 412 30.28 -2.50 -35.31
C PHE A 412 30.09 -4.00 -35.10
N ASP A 413 31.21 -4.69 -34.85
CA ASP A 413 31.23 -5.96 -34.15
C ASP A 413 32.46 -6.00 -33.22
N LYS A 414 32.18 -6.25 -31.93
CA LYS A 414 33.05 -6.53 -30.76
C LYS A 414 33.49 -5.42 -29.78
N GLU A 415 33.15 -5.73 -28.52
CA GLU A 415 33.54 -5.26 -27.16
C GLU A 415 33.56 -3.75 -26.87
N HIS A 416 32.57 -3.31 -26.06
CA HIS A 416 32.13 -1.93 -25.98
C HIS A 416 33.02 -1.02 -25.10
N PRO A 417 33.67 0.01 -25.67
CA PRO A 417 34.60 0.93 -24.98
C PRO A 417 33.98 1.86 -23.92
N LEU A 418 32.67 1.81 -23.69
CA LEU A 418 31.98 2.74 -22.79
C LEU A 418 32.40 2.50 -21.33
N LEU A 419 32.65 1.23 -20.98
CA LEU A 419 32.99 0.82 -19.62
C LEU A 419 34.37 1.30 -19.15
N GLU A 420 35.35 1.32 -20.05
CA GLU A 420 36.70 1.86 -19.78
C GLU A 420 36.70 3.40 -19.78
N HIS A 421 35.84 4.02 -20.59
CA HIS A 421 35.74 5.47 -20.66
C HIS A 421 35.05 6.07 -19.42
N LEU A 422 34.07 5.38 -18.84
CA LEU A 422 33.38 5.83 -17.61
C LEU A 422 34.30 5.78 -16.38
N LYS A 423 35.20 4.79 -16.29
CA LYS A 423 36.19 4.70 -15.19
C LYS A 423 37.27 5.78 -15.26
N LYS A 424 37.66 6.20 -16.46
CA LYS A 424 38.67 7.26 -16.68
C LYS A 424 38.17 8.68 -16.40
N ASN A 425 36.85 8.89 -16.34
CA ASN A 425 36.21 10.21 -16.25
C ASN A 425 35.66 10.54 -14.84
N ARG A 426 36.30 10.03 -13.78
CA ARG A 426 35.96 10.35 -12.37
C ARG A 426 36.02 11.86 -12.06
N SER A 427 36.97 12.59 -12.66
CA SER A 427 37.07 14.06 -12.56
C SER A 427 35.96 14.78 -13.33
N LEU A 428 35.36 14.12 -14.33
CA LEU A 428 34.25 14.66 -15.11
C LEU A 428 32.97 14.68 -14.26
N LEU A 429 32.70 13.61 -13.48
CA LEU A 429 31.61 13.54 -12.50
C LEU A 429 31.72 14.61 -11.40
N GLU A 430 32.95 14.98 -11.02
CA GLU A 430 33.22 16.09 -10.11
C GLU A 430 32.97 17.47 -10.77
N SER A 431 33.20 17.59 -12.08
CA SER A 431 32.96 18.83 -12.86
C SER A 431 31.48 19.12 -13.16
N PHE A 432 30.60 18.11 -13.09
CA PHE A 432 29.15 18.27 -13.23
C PHE A 432 28.46 18.73 -11.93
N GLY A 433 29.20 18.93 -10.83
CA GLY A 433 28.64 19.37 -9.54
C GLY A 433 27.92 18.27 -8.74
N ILE A 434 27.71 17.10 -9.34
CA ILE A 434 27.05 15.93 -8.72
C ILE A 434 27.91 15.35 -7.58
N GLY A 435 29.24 15.49 -7.65
CA GLY A 435 30.15 15.02 -6.59
C GLY A 435 29.94 15.66 -5.21
N ARG A 436 29.33 16.85 -5.12
CA ARG A 436 29.02 17.49 -3.82
C ARG A 436 27.64 17.12 -3.28
N SER A 437 26.68 16.85 -4.17
CA SER A 437 25.31 16.50 -3.80
C SER A 437 25.09 14.99 -3.68
N LEU A 438 25.91 14.12 -4.27
CA LEU A 438 25.81 12.66 -4.09
C LEU A 438 26.08 12.23 -2.65
N PRO A 439 27.12 12.71 -1.93
CA PRO A 439 27.26 12.43 -0.51
C PRO A 439 26.13 13.02 0.34
N ALA A 440 25.51 14.13 -0.09
CA ALA A 440 24.37 14.72 0.58
C ALA A 440 23.09 13.90 0.35
N LEU A 441 22.86 13.43 -0.88
CA LEU A 441 21.76 12.56 -1.27
C LEU A 441 21.88 11.20 -0.59
N VAL A 442 23.07 10.58 -0.61
CA VAL A 442 23.36 9.33 0.10
C VAL A 442 23.21 9.54 1.61
N LYS A 443 23.68 10.67 2.18
CA LYS A 443 23.42 11.00 3.59
C LYS A 443 21.94 11.24 3.88
N THR A 444 21.18 11.86 2.97
CA THR A 444 19.74 12.07 3.10
C THR A 444 19.00 10.74 3.02
N ILE A 445 19.35 9.86 2.08
CA ILE A 445 18.79 8.51 1.96
C ILE A 445 19.11 7.69 3.23
N ILE A 446 20.38 7.64 3.65
CA ILE A 446 20.79 6.98 4.90
C ILE A 446 20.09 7.60 6.12
N TYR A 447 19.87 8.92 6.11
CA TYR A 447 19.22 9.62 7.20
C TYR A 447 17.71 9.35 7.23
N LEU A 448 17.04 9.36 6.07
CA LEU A 448 15.63 9.00 5.96
C LEU A 448 15.44 7.54 6.39
N THR A 449 16.24 6.61 5.87
CA THR A 449 16.12 5.20 6.27
C THR A 449 16.46 4.95 7.75
N ARG A 450 17.36 5.72 8.36
CA ARG A 450 17.72 5.56 9.79
C ARG A 450 16.91 6.40 10.78
N HIS A 451 16.23 7.45 10.34
CA HIS A 451 15.57 8.42 11.23
C HIS A 451 14.16 8.82 10.82
N PHE A 452 13.78 8.74 9.54
CA PHE A 452 12.40 9.02 9.10
C PHE A 452 11.44 7.92 9.53
N PHE A 453 11.83 6.64 9.44
CA PHE A 453 11.01 5.54 9.96
C PHE A 453 10.82 5.61 11.48
N PRO A 454 11.86 5.83 12.31
CA PRO A 454 11.67 6.09 13.74
C PRO A 454 10.77 7.31 14.04
N VAL A 455 10.78 8.33 13.18
CA VAL A 455 9.91 9.51 13.30
C VAL A 455 8.46 9.15 12.96
N LEU A 456 8.21 8.36 11.92
CA LEU A 456 6.88 7.85 11.59
C LEU A 456 6.35 6.96 12.72
N GLU A 457 7.17 6.03 13.23
CA GLU A 457 6.85 5.21 14.42
C GLU A 457 6.53 6.07 15.66
N THR A 458 7.16 7.25 15.76
CA THR A 458 6.91 8.20 16.85
C THR A 458 5.61 8.98 16.67
N ALA A 459 5.33 9.45 15.45
CA ALA A 459 4.10 10.13 15.10
C ALA A 459 2.90 9.18 15.17
N GLU A 460 3.09 7.90 14.85
CA GLU A 460 2.09 6.83 14.95
C GLU A 460 1.37 6.84 16.31
N GLY A 461 2.04 7.16 17.42
CA GLY A 461 1.40 7.28 18.74
C GLY A 461 0.28 8.32 18.83
N TYR A 462 0.17 9.23 17.85
CA TYR A 462 -0.82 10.32 17.82
C TYR A 462 -2.01 10.07 16.88
N TRP A 463 -2.04 8.95 16.15
CA TRP A 463 -3.06 8.70 15.14
C TRP A 463 -4.42 8.28 15.69
N GLY A 464 -4.42 7.72 16.90
CA GLY A 464 -5.65 7.24 17.53
C GLY A 464 -6.68 8.33 17.76
N LEU A 465 -7.94 7.92 17.78
CA LEU A 465 -9.09 8.76 18.10
C LEU A 465 -9.44 8.75 19.60
N VAL A 466 -8.80 7.87 20.36
CA VAL A 466 -8.92 7.76 21.82
C VAL A 466 -7.61 8.24 22.45
N ARG A 467 -7.67 8.75 23.69
CA ARG A 467 -6.52 9.22 24.46
C ARG A 467 -5.97 8.11 25.37
N PRO A 468 -4.75 8.26 25.93
CA PRO A 468 -4.18 7.38 26.95
C PRO A 468 -5.05 7.12 28.20
N ASP A 469 -6.01 7.98 28.51
CA ASP A 469 -6.91 7.84 29.66
C ASP A 469 -8.26 7.19 29.30
N GLY A 470 -8.46 6.81 28.04
CA GLY A 470 -9.70 6.23 27.51
C GLY A 470 -10.71 7.26 27.05
N SER A 471 -10.45 8.56 27.21
CA SER A 471 -11.35 9.61 26.70
C SER A 471 -11.25 9.77 25.19
N HIS A 472 -12.35 10.13 24.55
CA HIS A 472 -12.39 10.39 23.11
C HIS A 472 -11.77 11.74 22.75
N LYS A 473 -11.02 11.78 21.65
CA LYS A 473 -10.57 13.03 21.04
C LYS A 473 -11.70 13.65 20.22
N PRO A 474 -11.68 14.98 19.95
CA PRO A 474 -12.72 15.64 19.15
C PRO A 474 -12.92 15.04 17.75
N ALA A 475 -11.90 14.38 17.19
CA ALA A 475 -11.99 13.69 15.91
C ALA A 475 -12.89 12.44 15.95
N PHE A 476 -13.00 11.77 17.10
CA PHE A 476 -13.93 10.67 17.32
C PHE A 476 -15.37 11.17 17.17
N ASP A 477 -15.71 12.24 17.89
CA ASP A 477 -17.05 12.84 17.87
C ASP A 477 -17.39 13.36 16.47
N ALA A 478 -16.43 14.02 15.81
CA ALA A 478 -16.59 14.53 14.46
C ALA A 478 -16.95 13.43 13.43
N LEU A 479 -16.37 12.23 13.55
CA LEU A 479 -16.72 11.09 12.71
C LEU A 479 -18.08 10.50 13.07
N SER A 480 -18.33 10.26 14.36
CA SER A 480 -19.58 9.67 14.84
C SER A 480 -20.80 10.49 14.41
N GLU A 481 -20.71 11.82 14.49
CA GLU A 481 -21.79 12.73 14.06
C GLU A 481 -22.14 12.65 12.58
N ARG A 482 -21.17 12.33 11.70
CA ARG A 482 -21.37 12.30 10.25
C ARG A 482 -22.02 11.02 9.78
N TYR A 483 -21.67 9.91 10.40
CA TYR A 483 -22.23 8.63 10.04
C TYR A 483 -23.70 8.45 10.46
N ILE A 484 -24.16 9.18 11.49
CA ILE A 484 -25.56 9.17 11.90
C ILE A 484 -26.48 9.88 10.87
N ARG A 485 -25.92 10.73 10.01
CA ARG A 485 -26.64 11.44 8.95
C ARG A 485 -26.81 10.57 7.73
#